data_AF-U6D397-F1
#
_entry.id   AF-U6D397-F1
#
_cell.length_a   1.000
_cell.length_b   1.000
_cell.length_c   1.000
_cell.angle_alpha   90.00
_cell.angle_beta   90.00
_cell.angle_gamma   90.00
#
_symmetry.space_group_name_H-M   'P 1'
#
loop_
_entity.id
_entity.type
_entity.pdbx_description
1 polymer ?
#
loop_
_entity_poly.entity_id
_entity_poly.type
_entity_poly.pdbx_seq_one_letter_code
_entity_poly.pdbx_strand_id
1 'polypeptide(L)'
;YPGSGIAQGSEAREGRSPSWFNAAEAVQVLRYCCLLARSLSSQVSASDIGVITPYRKQVEKIKILLRNVDLTDIKVGSVEEFQGQEYLAVIISTV
;
A
#
# COMPACT_ATOMS: atom_id res chain seq x y z
N TYR A 1 17.24 -2.26 -34.48
CA TYR A 1 17.17 -1.62 -33.15
C TYR A 1 15.90 -2.10 -32.44
N PRO A 2 15.99 -2.98 -31.44
CA PRO A 2 14.83 -3.32 -30.62
C PRO A 2 14.82 -2.42 -29.37
N GLY A 3 13.85 -1.51 -29.30
CA GLY A 3 13.52 -0.81 -28.07
C GLY A 3 12.58 -1.67 -27.24
N SER A 4 13.13 -2.27 -26.18
CA SER A 4 12.41 -2.79 -25.01
C SER A 4 11.25 -1.86 -24.65
N GLY A 5 9.99 -2.28 -24.66
CA GLY A 5 9.50 -3.35 -23.79
C GLY A 5 9.32 -2.85 -22.36
N ILE A 6 8.64 -1.71 -22.16
CA ILE A 6 8.17 -1.31 -20.82
C ILE A 6 6.72 -1.76 -20.69
N ALA A 7 6.55 -2.91 -20.04
CA ALA A 7 5.25 -3.48 -19.71
C ALA A 7 4.58 -2.65 -18.61
N GLN A 8 3.74 -1.70 -19.04
CA GLN A 8 2.32 -1.64 -18.69
C GLN A 8 1.91 -2.05 -17.25
N GLY A 9 2.22 -1.19 -16.27
CA GLY A 9 1.39 -1.06 -15.07
C GLY A 9 0.16 -0.24 -15.46
N SER A 10 -1.05 -0.80 -15.37
CA SER A 10 -2.27 -0.12 -15.78
C SER A 10 -2.64 0.98 -14.77
N GLU A 11 -2.07 2.17 -14.94
CA GLU A 11 -2.36 3.35 -14.14
C GLU A 11 -3.83 3.78 -14.34
N ALA A 12 -4.69 3.54 -13.36
CA ALA A 12 -6.10 3.90 -13.45
C ALA A 12 -6.26 5.40 -13.12
N ARG A 13 -6.53 6.23 -14.13
CA ARG A 13 -6.96 7.62 -13.92
C ARG A 13 -8.42 7.66 -13.50
N GLU A 14 -8.68 8.02 -12.24
CA GLU A 14 -10.04 8.39 -11.81
C GLU A 14 -10.34 9.83 -12.28
N GLY A 15 -11.47 10.00 -12.96
CA GLY A 15 -11.86 11.21 -13.69
C GLY A 15 -11.59 12.54 -12.98
N ARG A 16 -11.22 13.55 -13.79
CA ARG A 16 -10.96 14.96 -13.42
C ARG A 16 -9.96 15.25 -12.30
N SER A 17 -9.27 14.27 -11.73
CA SER A 17 -8.24 14.52 -10.71
C SER A 17 -6.87 14.03 -11.16
N PRO A 18 -5.82 14.88 -11.14
CA PRO A 18 -4.51 14.60 -11.73
C PRO A 18 -3.67 13.52 -11.02
N SER A 19 -4.19 12.88 -9.98
CA SER A 19 -3.43 11.94 -9.17
C SER A 19 -3.60 10.50 -9.66
N TRP A 20 -2.48 9.82 -9.80
CA TRP A 20 -2.36 8.43 -10.21
C TRP A 20 -2.52 7.50 -9.00
N PHE A 21 -3.06 6.32 -9.23
CA PHE A 21 -3.00 5.19 -8.29
C PHE A 21 -2.93 3.91 -9.10
N ASN A 22 -2.31 2.88 -8.54
CA ASN A 22 -2.24 1.56 -9.15
C ASN A 22 -3.08 0.58 -8.35
N ALA A 23 -4.22 0.21 -8.92
CA ALA A 23 -5.17 -0.71 -8.30
C ALA A 23 -4.56 -2.09 -8.05
N ALA A 24 -3.72 -2.58 -8.97
CA ALA A 24 -3.09 -3.88 -8.84
C ALA A 24 -2.08 -3.89 -7.68
N GLU A 25 -1.26 -2.85 -7.58
CA GLU A 25 -0.34 -2.69 -6.47
C GLU A 25 -1.07 -2.53 -5.13
N ALA A 26 -2.15 -1.74 -5.08
CA ALA A 26 -2.94 -1.58 -3.86
C ALA A 26 -3.54 -2.92 -3.37
N VAL A 27 -3.99 -3.78 -4.29
CA VAL A 27 -4.45 -5.14 -3.96
C VAL A 27 -3.29 -6.01 -3.48
N GLN A 28 -2.08 -5.86 -4.04
CA GLN A 28 -0.91 -6.60 -3.60
C GLN A 28 -0.46 -6.19 -2.19
N VAL A 29 -0.46 -4.89 -1.89
CA VAL A 29 -0.22 -4.36 -0.54
C VAL A 29 -1.22 -4.94 0.46
N LEU A 30 -2.52 -4.94 0.12
CA LEU A 30 -3.55 -5.55 0.95
C LEU A 30 -3.25 -7.03 1.25
N ARG A 31 -2.85 -7.80 0.23
CA ARG A 31 -2.51 -9.22 0.39
C ARG A 31 -1.35 -9.41 1.35
N TYR A 32 -0.28 -8.63 1.23
CA TYR A 32 0.85 -8.72 2.16
C TYR A 32 0.48 -8.30 3.58
N CYS A 33 -0.33 -7.25 3.74
CA CYS A 33 -0.87 -6.88 5.05
C CYS A 33 -1.66 -8.02 5.69
N CYS A 34 -2.54 -8.68 4.92
CA CYS A 34 -3.31 -9.83 5.40
C CYS A 34 -2.40 -11.00 5.79
N LEU A 35 -1.37 -11.30 4.98
CA LEU A 35 -0.41 -12.36 5.28
C LEU A 35 0.34 -12.08 6.58
N LEU A 36 0.82 -10.85 6.79
CA LEU A 36 1.53 -10.48 8.02
C LEU A 36 0.62 -10.51 9.25
N ALA A 37 -0.57 -9.91 9.17
CA ALA A 37 -1.47 -9.77 10.30
C ALA A 37 -2.18 -11.08 10.70
N ARG A 38 -2.36 -12.02 9.76
CA ARG A 38 -3.13 -13.26 9.97
C ARG A 38 -2.30 -14.53 9.89
N SER A 39 -0.99 -14.43 9.71
CA SER A 39 -0.11 -15.58 9.68
C SER A 39 -0.09 -16.29 11.03
N LEU A 40 -0.29 -17.61 11.02
CA LEU A 40 -0.22 -18.46 12.21
C LEU A 40 1.21 -18.58 12.76
N SER A 41 2.23 -18.31 11.93
CA SER A 41 3.65 -18.40 12.30
C SER A 41 4.29 -17.06 12.63
N SER A 42 3.64 -15.93 12.32
CA SER A 42 4.11 -14.59 12.64
C SER A 42 2.92 -13.75 13.08
N GLN A 43 2.69 -13.65 14.39
CA GLN A 43 1.69 -12.74 14.95
C GLN A 43 2.29 -11.32 15.00
N VAL A 44 2.36 -10.67 13.85
CA VAL A 44 2.59 -9.22 13.79
C VAL A 44 1.24 -8.56 14.01
N SER A 45 1.11 -7.75 15.07
CA SER A 45 -0.12 -6.98 15.28
C SER A 45 -0.33 -6.03 14.11
N ALA A 46 -1.58 -5.75 13.75
CA ALA A 46 -1.90 -4.75 12.74
C ALA A 46 -1.27 -3.38 13.06
N SER A 47 -1.18 -3.02 14.35
CA SER A 47 -0.52 -1.80 14.82
C SER A 47 0.99 -1.74 14.55
N ASP A 48 1.63 -2.90 14.34
CA ASP A 48 3.07 -3.01 14.12
C ASP A 48 3.42 -3.06 12.62
N ILE A 49 2.42 -2.91 11.76
CA ILE A 49 2.57 -2.87 10.31
C ILE A 49 2.40 -1.43 9.82
N GLY A 50 3.39 -0.97 9.06
CA GLY A 50 3.36 0.30 8.35
C GLY A 50 3.29 0.11 6.83
N VAL A 51 2.49 0.92 6.14
CA VAL A 51 2.50 1.04 4.69
C VAL A 51 2.89 2.47 4.30
N ILE A 52 3.95 2.60 3.52
CA ILE A 52 4.47 3.90 3.07
C ILE A 52 4.27 4.02 1.56
N THR A 53 3.66 5.12 1.13
CA THR A 53 3.55 5.46 -0.30
C THR A 53 3.55 6.98 -0.50
N PRO A 54 4.21 7.50 -1.55
CA PRO A 54 4.31 8.95 -1.76
C PRO A 54 3.02 9.56 -2.35
N TYR A 55 2.05 8.74 -2.79
CA TYR A 55 0.85 9.22 -3.47
C TYR A 55 -0.38 9.20 -2.58
N ARG A 56 -0.95 10.38 -2.33
CA ARG A 56 -2.14 10.56 -1.49
C ARG A 56 -3.35 9.69 -1.91
N LYS A 57 -3.59 9.55 -3.23
CA LYS A 57 -4.68 8.67 -3.71
C LYS A 57 -4.40 7.19 -3.44
N GLN A 58 -3.13 6.76 -3.52
CA GLN A 58 -2.74 5.39 -3.19
C GLN A 58 -2.99 5.12 -1.70
N VAL A 59 -2.63 6.08 -0.81
CA VAL A 59 -2.97 6.03 0.62
C VAL A 59 -4.47 5.83 0.83
N GLU A 60 -5.31 6.64 0.18
CA GLU A 60 -6.77 6.55 0.30
C GLU A 60 -7.30 5.18 -0.14
N LYS A 61 -6.88 4.68 -1.31
CA LYS A 61 -7.35 3.39 -1.83
C LYS A 61 -6.90 2.22 -0.94
N ILE A 62 -5.65 2.23 -0.46
CA ILE A 62 -5.15 1.20 0.46
C ILE A 62 -5.93 1.23 1.79
N LYS A 63 -6.18 2.42 2.37
CA LYS A 63 -6.99 2.56 3.60
C LYS A 63 -8.41 2.02 3.41
N ILE A 64 -9.04 2.25 2.26
CA ILE A 64 -10.36 1.69 1.94
C ILE A 64 -10.30 0.15 1.88
N LEU A 65 -9.31 -0.40 1.18
CA LEU A 65 -9.13 -1.85 1.06
C LEU A 65 -8.89 -2.52 2.42
N LEU A 66 -8.06 -1.92 3.27
CA LEU A 66 -7.78 -2.41 4.63
C LEU A 66 -9.01 -2.38 5.53
N ARG A 67 -9.84 -1.33 5.42
CA ARG A 67 -11.11 -1.24 6.16
C ARG A 67 -12.07 -2.37 5.79
N ASN A 68 -12.12 -2.77 4.51
CA ASN A 68 -13.00 -3.86 4.06
C ASN A 68 -12.62 -5.25 4.63
N VAL A 69 -11.44 -5.38 5.25
CA VAL A 69 -10.96 -6.62 5.85
C VAL A 69 -10.62 -6.45 7.34
N ASP A 70 -11.11 -5.39 7.97
CA ASP A 70 -10.93 -5.08 9.40
C ASP A 70 -9.46 -4.97 9.85
N LEU A 71 -8.58 -4.45 8.97
CA LEU A 71 -7.17 -4.16 9.27
C LEU A 71 -6.91 -2.64 9.36
N THR A 72 -7.80 -1.92 10.04
CA THR A 72 -7.74 -0.44 10.13
C THR A 72 -6.60 0.09 10.99
N ASP A 73 -6.02 -0.73 11.84
CA ASP A 73 -4.92 -0.35 12.74
C ASP A 73 -3.56 -0.30 12.03
N ILE A 74 -3.48 -0.83 10.81
CA ILE A 74 -2.30 -0.70 9.94
C ILE A 74 -2.18 0.77 9.54
N LYS A 75 -1.03 1.38 9.88
CA LYS A 75 -0.78 2.76 9.48
C LYS A 75 -0.47 2.82 7.99
N VAL A 76 -1.10 3.77 7.29
CA VAL A 76 -0.82 4.06 5.87
C VAL A 76 -0.61 5.56 5.69
N GLY A 77 0.49 5.97 5.07
CA GLY A 77 0.84 7.38 4.92
C GLY A 77 2.10 7.62 4.11
N SER A 78 2.49 8.90 4.00
CA SER A 78 3.73 9.31 3.35
C SER A 78 4.96 9.11 4.24
N VAL A 79 6.16 9.27 3.68
CA VAL A 79 7.41 9.15 4.45
C VAL A 79 7.45 10.14 5.62
N GLU A 80 6.92 11.35 5.41
CA GLU A 80 6.85 12.41 6.40
C GLU A 80 5.95 12.03 7.57
N GLU A 81 4.83 11.34 7.32
CA GLU A 81 3.92 10.85 8.37
C GLU A 81 4.57 9.75 9.23
N PHE A 82 5.60 9.07 8.71
CA PHE A 82 6.32 7.98 9.38
C PHE A 82 7.63 8.41 10.05
N GLN A 83 8.02 9.67 9.91
CA GLN A 83 9.30 10.14 10.46
C GLN A 83 9.34 9.97 12.00
N GLY A 84 10.42 9.35 12.49
CA GLY A 84 10.63 9.11 13.92
C GLY A 84 9.75 8.01 14.53
N GLN A 85 9.08 7.22 13.71
CA GLN A 85 8.26 6.07 14.14
C GLN A 85 8.84 4.78 13.56
N GLU A 86 8.83 3.72 14.36
CA GLU A 86 9.31 2.40 14.00
C GLU A 86 8.16 1.40 13.96
N TYR A 87 8.26 0.44 13.02
CA TYR A 87 7.27 -0.61 12.80
C TYR A 87 8.02 -1.94 12.62
N LEU A 88 7.46 -3.04 13.10
CA LEU A 88 8.07 -4.37 12.95
C LEU A 88 8.11 -4.80 11.49
N ALA A 89 7.10 -4.41 10.70
CA ALA A 89 7.06 -4.64 9.27
C ALA A 89 6.64 -3.36 8.53
N VAL A 90 7.40 -3.00 7.50
CA VAL A 90 7.07 -1.87 6.62
C VAL A 90 6.94 -2.36 5.19
N ILE A 91 5.81 -2.05 4.56
CA ILE A 91 5.56 -2.27 3.13
C ILE A 91 5.69 -0.91 2.43
N ILE A 92 6.56 -0.84 1.42
CA ILE A 92 6.73 0.37 0.61
C ILE A 92 6.03 0.15 -0.73
N SER A 93 5.12 1.04 -1.09
CA SER A 93 4.39 1.04 -2.37
C SER A 93 4.84 2.26 -3.18
N THR A 94 5.52 2.00 -4.29
CA THR A 94 6.08 3.02 -5.18
C THR A 94 5.10 3.51 -6.24
N VAL A 95 3.93 2.84 -6.38
CA VAL A 95 2.94 2.79 -7.49
C VAL A 95 3.14 1.66 -8.47
#